data_AF-A0A7J2NP73-F1
#
_entry.id   AF-A0A7J2NP73-F1
#
_cell.length_a   1.000
_cell.length_b   1.000
_cell.length_c   1.000
_cell.angle_alpha   90.00
_cell.angle_beta   90.00
_cell.angle_gamma   90.00
#
_symmetry.space_group_name_H-M   'P 1'
#
loop_
_entity.id
_entity.type
_entity.pdbx_description
1 polymer ?
#
loop_
_entity_poly.entity_id
_entity_poly.type
_entity_poly.pdbx_seq_one_letter_code
_entity_poly.pdbx_strand_id
1 'polypeptide(L)'
;MTLMKEILRVICDGGLLSKGDITNMVGIQESALESIFSLLSSKGYLKKIDSTKEMPRDCIGCTISKECMRKSSTGRVYTITDKGKNYLEKD
;
A
#
# COMPACT_ATOMS: atom_id res chain seq x y z
N MET A 1 17.07 -2.66 -11.61
CA MET A 1 15.77 -2.31 -10.98
C MET A 1 16.05 -1.73 -9.59
N THR A 2 15.51 -0.57 -9.25
CA THR A 2 15.75 0.07 -7.94
C THR A 2 14.73 -0.40 -6.90
N LEU A 3 15.12 -0.42 -5.62
CA LEU A 3 14.25 -0.80 -4.50
C LEU A 3 12.92 -0.01 -4.49
N MET A 4 12.95 1.27 -4.89
CA MET A 4 11.76 2.11 -5.03
C MET A 4 10.79 1.61 -6.11
N LYS A 5 11.30 1.21 -7.28
CA LYS A 5 10.48 0.65 -8.36
C LYS A 5 9.88 -0.69 -7.95
N GLU A 6 10.64 -1.52 -7.23
CA GLU A 6 10.18 -2.82 -6.76
C GLU A 6 9.02 -2.68 -5.76
N ILE A 7 9.15 -1.79 -4.78
CA ILE A 7 8.08 -1.50 -3.81
C ILE A 7 6.84 -0.93 -4.50
N LEU A 8 7.01 0.01 -5.44
CA LEU A 8 5.88 0.54 -6.22
C LEU A 8 5.19 -0.53 -7.04
N ARG A 9 5.93 -1.48 -7.63
CA ARG A 9 5.37 -2.61 -8.37
C ARG A 9 4.58 -3.52 -7.45
N VAL A 10 5.11 -3.88 -6.28
CA VAL A 10 4.41 -4.69 -5.28
C VAL A 10 3.10 -4.03 -4.84
N ILE A 11 3.07 -2.72 -4.65
CA ILE A 11 1.83 -1.97 -4.32
C ILE A 11 0.86 -1.89 -5.50
N CYS A 12 1.36 -1.90 -6.74
CA CYS A 12 0.54 -1.78 -7.94
C CYS A 12 -0.11 -3.12 -8.33
N ASP A 13 0.63 -4.22 -8.23
CA ASP A 13 0.17 -5.60 -8.52
C ASP A 13 -0.54 -6.24 -7.33
N GLY A 14 -0.04 -5.99 -6.13
CA GLY A 14 -0.63 -6.50 -4.90
C GLY A 14 -1.84 -5.66 -4.52
N GLY A 15 -2.98 -6.32 -4.32
CA GLY A 15 -4.20 -5.66 -3.82
C GLY A 15 -4.01 -5.10 -2.41
N LEU A 16 -4.75 -5.63 -1.43
CA LEU A 16 -4.68 -5.16 -0.05
C LEU A 16 -3.51 -5.84 0.69
N LEU A 17 -2.30 -5.28 0.54
CA LEU A 17 -1.09 -5.76 1.22
C LEU A 17 -0.84 -5.02 2.53
N SER A 18 -0.51 -5.76 3.59
CA SER A 18 0.01 -5.18 4.83
C SER A 18 1.48 -4.79 4.68
N LYS A 19 2.00 -3.97 5.60
CA LYS A 19 3.45 -3.64 5.62
C LYS A 19 4.31 -4.90 5.72
N GLY A 20 3.87 -5.85 6.55
CA GLY A 20 4.54 -7.13 6.74
C GLY A 20 4.64 -7.94 5.44
N ASP A 21 3.58 -7.95 4.63
CA ASP A 21 3.58 -8.61 3.32
C ASP A 21 4.63 -7.98 2.40
N ILE A 22 4.66 -6.65 2.33
CA ILE A 22 5.60 -5.91 1.48
C ILE A 22 7.05 -6.12 1.94
N THR A 23 7.32 -6.05 3.25
CA THR A 23 8.66 -6.31 3.78
C THR A 23 9.13 -7.73 3.52
N ASN A 24 8.24 -8.73 3.59
CA ASN A 24 8.58 -10.12 3.30
C ASN A 24 8.84 -10.36 1.81
N MET A 25 8.07 -9.72 0.92
CA MET A 25 8.26 -9.84 -0.53
C MET A 25 9.56 -9.19 -1.00
N VAL A 26 9.91 -8.03 -0.44
CA VAL A 26 11.06 -7.21 -0.87
C VAL A 26 12.32 -7.49 -0.03
N GLY A 27 12.18 -8.16 1.11
CA GLY A 27 13.31 -8.53 1.98
C GLY A 27 13.93 -7.35 2.75
N ILE A 28 13.12 -6.40 3.19
CA ILE A 28 13.58 -5.20 3.94
C ILE A 28 12.91 -5.07 5.30
N GLN A 29 13.53 -4.31 6.20
CA GLN A 29 12.94 -3.97 7.50
C GLN A 29 11.77 -2.99 7.36
N GLU A 30 10.79 -3.07 8.26
CA GLU A 30 9.64 -2.14 8.27
C GLU A 30 10.05 -0.67 8.41
N SER A 31 11.10 -0.39 9.18
CA SER A 31 11.67 0.96 9.33
C SER A 31 12.18 1.52 8.00
N ALA A 32 12.88 0.70 7.22
CA ALA A 32 13.34 1.06 5.87
C ALA A 32 12.14 1.27 4.93
N LEU A 33 11.12 0.42 5.02
CA LEU A 33 9.88 0.55 4.24
C LEU A 33 9.17 1.89 4.53
N GLU A 34 9.05 2.30 5.80
CA GLU A 34 8.45 3.60 6.18
C GLU A 34 9.24 4.80 5.62
N SER A 35 10.57 4.73 5.64
CA SER A 35 11.42 5.77 5.02
C SER A 35 11.20 5.84 3.51
N ILE A 36 11.06 4.69 2.84
CA ILE A 36 10.81 4.63 1.40
C ILE A 36 9.41 5.13 1.08
N PHE A 37 8.39 4.79 1.86
CA PHE A 37 7.03 5.33 1.70
C PHE A 37 7.00 6.84 1.83
N SER A 38 7.71 7.38 2.81
CA SER A 38 7.85 8.83 2.99
C SER A 38 8.51 9.49 1.78
N LEU A 39 9.57 8.88 1.24
CA LEU A 39 10.26 9.36 0.04
C LEU A 39 9.36 9.29 -1.21
N LEU A 40 8.69 8.17 -1.45
CA LEU A 40 7.78 7.97 -2.57
C LEU A 40 6.58 8.92 -2.50
N SER A 41 6.05 9.15 -1.30
CA SER A 41 4.96 10.10 -1.07
C SER A 41 5.42 11.54 -1.31
N SER A 42 6.61 11.92 -0.82
CA SER A 42 7.19 13.25 -1.05
C SER A 42 7.45 13.51 -2.53
N LYS A 43 7.85 12.48 -3.29
CA LYS A 43 8.00 12.55 -4.75
C LYS A 43 6.67 12.55 -5.52
N GLY A 44 5.54 12.31 -4.84
CA GLY A 44 4.21 12.26 -5.43
C GLY A 44 3.89 10.96 -6.16
N TYR A 45 4.63 9.88 -5.92
CA TYR A 45 4.36 8.55 -6.49
C TYR A 45 3.33 7.77 -5.67
N LEU A 46 3.27 8.05 -4.37
CA LEU A 46 2.24 7.53 -3.46
C LEU A 46 1.41 8.68 -2.91
N LYS A 47 0.14 8.40 -2.66
CA LYS A 47 -0.77 9.28 -1.91
C LYS A 47 -1.27 8.52 -0.69
N LYS A 48 -1.14 9.12 0.49
CA LYS A 48 -1.73 8.60 1.70
C LYS A 48 -3.25 8.75 1.62
N ILE A 49 -3.98 7.68 1.90
CA ILE A 49 -5.41 7.71 2.13
C ILE A 49 -5.60 7.92 3.62
N ASP A 50 -6.15 9.07 3.99
CA ASP A 50 -6.59 9.29 5.36
C ASP A 50 -7.82 8.42 5.60
N SER A 51 -7.67 7.43 6.47
CA SER A 51 -8.72 6.47 6.85
C SER A 51 -9.91 7.11 7.59
N THR A 52 -9.98 8.43 7.68
CA THR A 52 -11.13 9.18 8.21
C THR A 52 -12.28 9.27 7.21
N LYS A 53 -12.02 9.05 5.91
CA LYS A 53 -13.08 8.93 4.92
C LYS A 53 -13.52 7.46 4.87
N GLU A 54 -14.68 7.20 5.44
CA GLU A 54 -15.32 5.89 5.49
C GLU A 54 -15.25 5.23 4.12
N MET A 55 -14.40 4.20 4.00
CA MET A 55 -14.38 3.35 2.83
C MET A 55 -15.78 2.71 2.73
N PRO A 56 -16.47 2.74 1.57
CA PRO A 56 -17.81 2.18 1.44
C PRO A 56 -17.78 0.71 1.89
N ARG A 57 -18.54 0.42 2.95
CA ARG A 57 -18.44 -0.79 3.76
C ARG A 57 -19.26 -1.96 3.20
N ASP A 58 -19.72 -1.85 1.96
CA ASP A 58 -20.60 -2.83 1.34
C ASP A 58 -19.79 -3.82 0.50
N CYS A 59 -19.31 -4.88 1.16
CA CYS A 59 -19.02 -6.12 0.46
C CYS A 59 -20.36 -6.80 0.16
N ILE A 60 -20.88 -6.61 -1.06
CA ILE A 60 -22.07 -7.29 -1.56
C ILE A 60 -21.76 -8.79 -1.67
N GLY A 61 -21.89 -9.55 -0.58
CA GLY A 61 -21.80 -11.02 -0.61
C GLY A 61 -21.08 -11.74 0.53
N CYS A 62 -20.53 -11.05 1.54
CA CYS A 62 -19.87 -11.74 2.66
C CYS A 62 -20.84 -12.05 3.81
N THR A 63 -21.36 -13.29 3.86
CA THR A 63 -22.15 -13.82 4.99
C THR A 63 -21.28 -14.30 6.17
N ILE A 64 -19.96 -14.16 6.08
CA ILE A 64 -19.01 -14.67 7.08
C ILE A 64 -18.64 -13.58 8.07
N SER A 65 -19.21 -13.72 9.27
CA SER A 65 -18.66 -13.43 10.60
C SER A 65 -17.85 -12.15 10.81
N LYS A 66 -18.23 -11.44 11.88
CA LYS A 66 -17.61 -10.28 12.56
C LYS A 66 -16.07 -10.33 12.78
N GLU A 67 -15.40 -11.38 12.35
CA GLU A 67 -13.97 -11.66 12.44
C GLU A 67 -13.16 -11.00 11.32
N CYS A 68 -13.71 -10.81 10.11
CA CYS A 68 -13.01 -10.06 9.04
C CYS A 68 -12.78 -8.58 9.45
N MET A 69 -13.58 -8.07 10.40
CA MET A 69 -13.52 -6.71 10.93
C MET A 69 -12.54 -6.51 12.10
N ARG A 70 -11.93 -7.57 12.67
CA ARG A 70 -11.12 -7.45 13.90
C ARG A 70 -9.65 -7.12 13.69
N LYS A 71 -9.20 -6.95 12.45
CA LYS A 71 -7.92 -6.30 12.16
C LYS A 71 -8.17 -4.97 11.48
N SER A 72 -8.84 -4.06 12.20
CA SER A 72 -8.62 -2.62 12.01
C SER A 72 -7.17 -2.33 12.38
N SER A 73 -6.26 -2.70 11.49
CA SER A 73 -4.93 -2.17 11.49
C SER A 73 -5.09 -0.69 11.17
N THR A 74 -4.82 0.13 12.17
CA THR A 74 -4.51 1.57 12.12
C THR A 74 -3.29 1.85 11.22
N GLY A 75 -3.24 1.20 10.07
CA GLY A 75 -2.20 1.30 9.06
C GLY A 75 -2.49 2.50 8.17
N ARG A 76 -1.45 3.29 7.94
CA ARG A 76 -1.47 4.30 6.87
C ARG A 76 -1.67 3.53 5.55
N VAL A 77 -2.81 3.72 4.91
CA VAL A 77 -3.09 3.13 3.59
C VAL A 77 -2.50 4.07 2.54
N TYR A 78 -1.77 3.53 1.58
CA TYR A 78 -1.21 4.29 0.46
C TYR A 78 -1.86 3.80 -0.84
N THR A 79 -2.12 4.72 -1.76
CA THR A 79 -2.46 4.41 -3.15
C THR A 79 -1.39 4.96 -4.08
N ILE A 80 -1.11 4.23 -5.16
CA ILE A 80 -0.24 4.71 -6.23
C ILE A 80 -0.94 5.84 -7.01
N THR A 81 -0.19 6.87 -7.36
CA THR A 81 -0.67 7.96 -8.23
C THR A 81 -0.42 7.63 -9.69
N ASP A 82 -1.03 8.38 -10.61
CA ASP A 82 -0.73 8.28 -12.05
C ASP A 82 0.77 8.48 -12.34
N LYS A 83 1.38 9.46 -11.68
CA LYS A 83 2.83 9.70 -11.73
C LYS A 83 3.64 8.47 -11.28
N GLY A 84 3.17 7.77 -10.24
CA GLY A 84 3.79 6.54 -9.75
C GLY A 84 3.72 5.41 -10.78
N LYS A 85 2.59 5.27 -11.48
CA LYS A 85 2.42 4.28 -12.57
C LYS A 85 3.35 4.56 -13.74
N ASN A 86 3.38 5.81 -14.22
CA ASN A 86 4.29 6.22 -15.29
C ASN A 86 5.78 6.02 -14.91
N TYR A 87 6.13 6.16 -13.62
CA TYR A 87 7.49 5.87 -13.14
C TYR A 87 7.85 4.37 -13.22
N LEU A 88 6.87 3.47 -13.16
CA LEU A 88 7.09 2.03 -13.37
C LEU A 88 7.26 1.68 -14.85
N GLU A 89 6.65 2.45 -15.76
CA GLU A 89 6.69 2.22 -17.21
C GLU A 89 7.95 2.78 -17.88
N LYS A 90 8.56 3.83 -17.30
CA LYS A 90 9.81 4.41 -17.80
C LYS A 90 11.00 3.67 -17.20
N ASP A 91 11.72 2.91 -18.01
CA ASP A 91 12.92 2.15 -17.58
C ASP A 91 14.09 3.07 -17.20
#